data_AF-A0A7X7GCH0-F1
#
_entry.id   AF-A0A7X7GCH0-F1
#
_cell.length_a   1.000
_cell.length_b   1.000
_cell.length_c   1.000
_cell.angle_alpha   90.00
_cell.angle_beta   90.00
_cell.angle_gamma   90.00
#
_symmetry.space_group_name_H-M   'P 1'
#
loop_
_entity.id
_entity.type
_entity.pdbx_description
1 polymer ?
#
loop_
_entity_poly.entity_id
_entity_poly.type
_entity_poly.pdbx_seq_one_letter_code
_entity_poly.pdbx_strand_id
1 'polypeptide(L)'
;MSIETKADALSASLEDYLEAIMHIEDEKQAARPKSIARRLHVSPPSVTAAVQSLAARGLVNHQPYGPVTLTDTGRALATDVARRHVGLRRFLVEILRIERAEADRVACDMEHSLPSDVLARLVEFIDFIAKSPHGGVTWTPDEGFQLKSAGDDTAEATQIR
;
A
#
# COMPACT_ATOMS: atom_id res chain seq x y z
N MET A 1 19.91 -3.81 -23.17
CA MET A 1 18.70 -3.82 -22.33
C MET A 1 19.02 -4.75 -21.18
N SER A 2 19.55 -4.20 -20.10
CA SER A 2 20.09 -4.99 -19.00
C SER A 2 18.94 -5.67 -18.29
N ILE A 3 19.05 -7.00 -18.17
CA ILE A 3 18.21 -7.79 -17.28
C ILE A 3 18.67 -7.38 -15.88
N GLU A 4 17.96 -6.43 -15.26
CA GLU A 4 18.11 -6.18 -13.83
C GLU A 4 17.74 -7.47 -13.12
N THR A 5 18.78 -8.14 -12.61
CA THR A 5 18.69 -9.39 -11.90
C THR A 5 17.82 -9.22 -10.66
N LYS A 6 16.90 -10.17 -10.45
CA LYS A 6 16.04 -10.40 -9.28
C LYS A 6 16.75 -10.32 -7.89
N ALA A 7 18.07 -10.19 -7.86
CA ALA A 7 18.91 -10.10 -6.66
C ALA A 7 18.87 -8.72 -5.96
N ASP A 8 18.42 -7.64 -6.63
CA ASP A 8 18.35 -6.29 -6.02
C ASP A 8 16.94 -5.88 -5.53
N ALA A 9 15.93 -6.75 -5.70
CA ALA A 9 14.61 -6.49 -5.15
C ALA A 9 14.66 -6.45 -3.62
N LEU A 10 14.05 -5.41 -3.03
CA LEU A 10 13.90 -5.30 -1.59
C LEU A 10 12.97 -6.43 -1.10
N SER A 11 13.24 -7.02 0.06
CA SER A 11 12.32 -8.01 0.62
C SER A 11 11.04 -7.34 1.11
N ALA A 12 9.91 -8.05 1.08
CA ALA A 12 8.63 -7.63 1.64
C ALA A 12 8.80 -6.95 3.01
N SER A 13 9.48 -7.65 3.92
CA SER A 13 9.74 -7.12 5.26
C SER A 13 10.49 -5.78 5.25
N LEU A 14 11.46 -5.58 4.36
CA LEU A 14 12.19 -4.31 4.27
C LEU A 14 11.36 -3.21 3.62
N GLU A 15 10.43 -3.54 2.72
CA GLU A 15 9.40 -2.62 2.23
C GLU A 15 8.48 -2.16 3.37
N ASP A 16 8.02 -3.07 4.24
CA ASP A 16 7.22 -2.74 5.44
C ASP A 16 7.94 -1.72 6.35
N TYR A 17 9.26 -1.87 6.51
CA TYR A 17 10.05 -0.93 7.29
C TYR A 17 10.08 0.47 6.67
N LEU A 18 10.22 0.58 5.34
CA LEU A 18 10.18 1.86 4.64
C LEU A 18 8.81 2.53 4.79
N GLU A 19 7.73 1.77 4.59
CA GLU A 19 6.37 2.27 4.73
C GLU A 19 6.07 2.70 6.18
N ALA A 20 6.50 1.91 7.17
CA ALA A 20 6.35 2.26 8.58
C ALA A 20 7.11 3.53 8.96
N ILE A 21 8.33 3.72 8.46
CA ILE A 21 9.11 4.95 8.69
C ILE A 21 8.40 6.14 8.05
N MET A 22 7.95 6.01 6.79
CA MET A 22 7.21 7.05 6.08
C MET A 22 5.96 7.49 6.85
N HIS A 23 5.13 6.53 7.27
CA HIS A 23 3.92 6.82 8.01
C HIS A 23 4.20 7.53 9.34
N ILE A 24 5.25 7.14 10.08
CA ILE A 24 5.64 7.82 11.32
C ILE A 24 6.11 9.25 11.04
N GLU A 25 6.88 9.48 9.98
CA GLU A 25 7.32 10.82 9.56
C GLU A 25 6.12 11.71 9.16
N ASP A 26 5.16 11.16 8.41
CA ASP A 26 3.95 11.88 7.95
C ASP A 26 3.02 12.23 9.12
N GLU A 27 3.01 11.40 10.18
CA GLU A 27 2.39 11.70 11.48
C GLU A 27 3.14 12.78 12.29
N LYS A 28 4.19 13.40 11.71
CA LYS A 28 5.10 14.38 12.33
C LYS A 28 5.79 13.84 13.57
N GLN A 29 6.01 12.52 13.62
CA GLN A 29 6.71 11.85 14.70
C GLN A 29 8.13 11.47 14.29
N ALA A 30 8.99 11.30 15.28
CA ALA A 30 10.34 10.80 15.06
C ALA A 30 10.31 9.27 14.92
N ALA A 31 10.70 8.73 13.76
CA ALA A 31 10.85 7.30 13.55
C ALA A 31 12.05 6.75 14.33
N ARG A 32 11.80 6.39 15.59
CA ARG A 32 12.80 5.78 16.48
C ARG A 32 12.62 4.27 16.48
N PRO A 33 13.66 3.48 16.81
CA PRO A 33 13.55 2.02 16.84
C PRO A 33 12.36 1.50 17.66
N LYS A 34 12.03 2.17 18.78
CA LYS A 34 10.87 1.83 19.62
C LYS A 34 9.52 2.08 18.93
N SER A 35 9.37 3.15 18.16
CA SER A 35 8.11 3.44 17.46
C SER A 35 7.94 2.52 16.25
N ILE A 36 9.02 2.24 15.52
CA ILE A 36 9.03 1.30 14.40
C ILE A 36 8.67 -0.12 14.90
N ALA A 37 9.33 -0.59 15.97
CA ALA A 37 9.04 -1.90 16.58
C ALA A 37 7.56 -2.04 16.98
N ARG A 38 7.00 -1.00 17.58
CA ARG A 38 5.59 -0.98 18.00
C ARG A 38 4.63 -1.04 16.80
N ARG A 39 4.91 -0.27 15.74
CA ARG A 39 4.04 -0.20 14.55
C ARG A 39 4.03 -1.52 13.77
N LEU A 40 5.19 -2.15 13.63
CA LEU A 40 5.34 -3.40 12.89
C LEU A 40 5.13 -4.66 13.75
N HIS A 41 4.90 -4.50 15.07
CA HIS A 41 4.78 -5.62 16.01
C HIS A 41 6.00 -6.56 16.00
N VAL A 42 7.20 -6.00 15.87
CA VAL A 42 8.48 -6.74 15.80
C VAL A 42 9.41 -6.41 16.97
N SER A 43 10.45 -7.22 17.15
CA SER A 43 11.44 -7.02 18.21
C SER A 43 12.39 -5.84 17.90
N PRO A 44 12.89 -5.10 18.93
CA PRO A 44 13.89 -4.05 18.70
C PRO A 44 15.16 -4.51 17.97
N PRO A 45 15.71 -5.72 18.23
CA PRO A 45 16.82 -6.26 17.42
C PRO A 45 16.48 -6.40 15.93
N SER A 46 15.25 -6.81 15.59
CA SER A 46 14.78 -6.90 14.20
C SER A 46 14.80 -5.53 13.52
N VAL A 47 14.34 -4.49 14.23
CA VAL A 47 14.38 -3.11 13.71
C VAL A 47 15.81 -2.66 13.44
N THR A 48 16.73 -2.91 14.38
CA THR A 48 18.14 -2.53 14.21
C THR A 48 18.75 -3.18 12.97
N ALA A 49 18.53 -4.49 12.78
CA ALA A 49 19.03 -5.21 11.62
C ALA A 49 18.43 -4.68 10.29
N ALA A 50 17.12 -4.42 10.27
CA ALA A 50 16.45 -3.86 9.10
C ALA A 50 16.94 -2.45 8.76
N VAL A 51 17.05 -1.56 9.74
CA VAL A 51 17.56 -0.19 9.56
C VAL A 51 18.99 -0.20 9.06
N GLN A 52 19.85 -1.09 9.56
CA GLN A 52 21.21 -1.25 9.05
C GLN A 52 21.23 -1.71 7.59
N SER A 53 20.37 -2.67 7.23
CA SER A 53 20.23 -3.14 5.84
C SER A 53 19.75 -2.02 4.90
N LEU A 54 18.73 -1.26 5.31
CA LEU A 54 18.22 -0.13 4.54
C LEU A 54 19.26 1.00 4.41
N ALA A 55 20.04 1.26 5.47
CA ALA A 55 21.09 2.28 5.45
C ALA A 55 22.23 1.88 4.51
N ALA A 56 22.63 0.60 4.52
CA ALA A 56 23.63 0.07 3.61
C ALA A 56 23.21 0.16 2.13
N ARG A 57 21.89 0.20 1.86
CA ARG A 57 21.30 0.41 0.53
C ARG A 57 21.03 1.89 0.19
N GLY A 58 21.35 2.82 1.10
CA GLY A 58 21.11 4.26 0.90
C GLY A 58 19.62 4.66 0.92
N LEU A 59 18.76 3.86 1.53
CA LEU A 59 17.31 4.10 1.58
C LEU A 59 16.88 4.85 2.84
N VAL A 60 17.71 4.82 3.89
CA VAL A 60 17.47 5.57 5.14
C VAL A 60 18.75 6.23 5.63
N ASN A 61 18.59 7.37 6.31
CA ASN A 61 19.64 7.96 7.13
C ASN A 61 19.48 7.45 8.57
N HIS A 62 20.55 6.91 9.13
CA HIS A 62 20.59 6.43 10.52
C HIS A 62 21.83 6.98 11.22
N GLN A 63 21.62 7.58 12.40
CA GLN A 63 22.69 8.01 13.30
C GLN A 63 22.49 7.38 14.68
N PRO A 64 23.58 7.07 15.42
CA PRO A 64 23.47 6.57 16.78
C PRO A 64 22.56 7.45 17.64
N TYR A 65 21.60 6.82 18.32
CA TYR A 65 20.61 7.48 19.21
C TYR A 65 19.65 8.47 18.54
N GLY A 66 19.76 8.69 17.22
CA GLY A 66 18.91 9.57 16.45
C GLY A 66 17.64 8.89 15.90
N PRO A 67 16.71 9.69 15.35
CA PRO A 67 15.65 9.14 14.50
C PRO A 67 16.22 8.57 13.21
N VAL A 68 15.57 7.55 12.68
CA VAL A 68 15.74 7.09 11.31
C VAL A 68 14.93 8.03 10.41
N THR A 69 15.48 8.42 9.27
CA THR A 69 14.74 9.19 8.27
C THR A 69 14.88 8.58 6.89
N LEU A 70 13.88 8.74 6.03
CA LEU A 70 13.98 8.28 4.64
C LEU A 70 14.93 9.18 3.85
N THR A 71 15.73 8.57 2.96
CA THR A 71 16.33 9.33 1.85
C THR A 71 15.26 9.61 0.78
N ASP A 72 15.57 10.45 -0.20
CA ASP A 72 14.63 10.70 -1.31
C ASP A 72 14.26 9.40 -2.06
N THR A 73 15.26 8.55 -2.30
CA THR A 73 15.04 7.22 -2.92
C THR A 73 14.22 6.30 -2.01
N GLY A 74 14.51 6.28 -0.71
CA GLY A 74 13.71 5.51 0.26
C GLY A 74 12.25 5.97 0.33
N ARG A 75 12.02 7.28 0.28
CA ARG A 75 10.67 7.86 0.23
C ARG A 75 9.93 7.50 -1.05
N ALA A 76 10.59 7.55 -2.20
CA ALA A 76 9.98 7.15 -3.46
C ALA A 76 9.53 5.69 -3.44
N LEU A 77 10.37 4.79 -2.91
CA LEU A 77 10.01 3.37 -2.74
C LEU A 77 8.87 3.16 -1.75
N ALA A 78 8.93 3.79 -0.57
CA ALA A 78 7.87 3.70 0.44
C ALA A 78 6.52 4.19 -0.11
N THR A 79 6.54 5.28 -0.88
CA THR A 79 5.35 5.85 -1.52
C THR A 79 4.78 4.91 -2.59
N ASP A 80 5.65 4.24 -3.36
CA ASP A 80 5.20 3.27 -4.36
C ASP A 80 4.54 2.05 -3.72
N VAL A 81 5.14 1.50 -2.65
CA VAL A 81 4.54 0.41 -1.84
C VAL A 81 3.17 0.86 -1.31
N ALA A 82 3.11 1.97 -0.57
CA ALA A 82 1.85 2.46 -0.01
C ALA A 82 0.77 2.71 -1.07
N ARG A 83 1.15 3.19 -2.27
CA ARG A 83 0.20 3.38 -3.38
C ARG A 83 -0.41 2.04 -3.81
N ARG A 84 0.40 0.98 -3.88
CA ARG A 84 -0.03 -0.37 -4.22
C ARG A 84 -0.96 -0.94 -3.16
N HIS A 85 -0.58 -0.88 -1.88
CA HIS A 85 -1.44 -1.28 -0.76
C HIS A 85 -2.81 -0.62 -0.82
N VAL A 86 -2.84 0.71 -0.96
CA VAL A 86 -4.08 1.49 -0.99
C VAL A 86 -4.94 1.12 -2.21
N GLY A 87 -4.34 0.96 -3.38
CA GLY A 87 -5.05 0.56 -4.60
C GLY A 87 -5.71 -0.82 -4.44
N LEU A 88 -4.96 -1.80 -3.95
CA LEU A 88 -5.44 -3.16 -3.70
C LEU A 88 -6.53 -3.20 -2.62
N ARG A 89 -6.32 -2.52 -1.49
CA ARG A 89 -7.31 -2.46 -0.42
C ARG A 89 -8.61 -1.82 -0.89
N ARG A 90 -8.53 -0.73 -1.66
CA ARG A 90 -9.72 -0.08 -2.22
C ARG A 90 -10.46 -1.02 -3.16
N PHE A 91 -9.76 -1.74 -4.03
CA PHE A 91 -10.38 -2.77 -4.86
C PHE A 91 -11.11 -3.84 -4.05
N LEU A 92 -10.42 -4.40 -3.04
CA LEU A 92 -10.97 -5.45 -2.17
C LEU A 92 -12.23 -4.98 -1.42
N VAL A 93 -12.25 -3.74 -0.92
CA VAL A 93 -13.39 -3.20 -0.17
C VAL A 93 -14.51 -2.70 -1.09
N GLU A 94 -14.17 -1.83 -2.05
CA GLU A 94 -15.15 -1.08 -2.84
C GLU A 94 -15.78 -1.96 -3.93
N ILE A 95 -15.00 -2.85 -4.54
CA ILE A 95 -15.44 -3.71 -5.64
C ILE A 95 -15.77 -5.12 -5.14
N LEU A 96 -14.85 -5.77 -4.43
CA LEU A 96 -15.04 -7.16 -3.98
C LEU A 96 -15.87 -7.31 -2.70
N ARG A 97 -16.21 -6.19 -2.04
CA ARG A 97 -17.01 -6.16 -0.80
C ARG A 97 -16.43 -7.01 0.33
N ILE A 98 -15.11 -7.16 0.36
CA ILE A 98 -14.39 -7.79 1.46
C ILE A 98 -14.40 -6.83 2.65
N GLU A 99 -14.53 -7.41 3.85
CA GLU A 99 -14.44 -6.65 5.11
C GLU A 99 -13.09 -5.91 5.19
N ARG A 100 -13.09 -4.69 5.73
CA ARG A 100 -11.95 -3.78 5.68
C ARG A 100 -10.68 -4.37 6.30
N ALA A 101 -10.77 -5.01 7.47
CA ALA A 101 -9.60 -5.56 8.14
C ALA A 101 -9.00 -6.73 7.34
N GLU A 102 -9.85 -7.61 6.79
CA GLU A 102 -9.38 -8.68 5.91
C GLU A 102 -8.80 -8.12 4.59
N ALA A 103 -9.44 -7.11 4.00
CA ALA A 103 -8.94 -6.45 2.80
C ALA A 103 -7.57 -5.79 2.99
N ASP A 104 -7.34 -5.18 4.16
CA ASP A 104 -6.04 -4.57 4.50
C ASP A 104 -4.96 -5.66 4.62
N ARG A 105 -5.25 -6.76 5.34
CA ARG A 105 -4.34 -7.89 5.46
C ARG A 105 -3.99 -8.50 4.09
N VAL A 106 -4.99 -8.75 3.25
CA VAL A 106 -4.81 -9.34 1.92
C VAL A 106 -4.09 -8.39 0.96
N ALA A 107 -4.35 -7.08 1.04
CA ALA A 107 -3.64 -6.09 0.23
C ALA A 107 -2.14 -6.08 0.51
N CYS A 108 -1.74 -6.15 1.78
CA CYS A 108 -0.34 -6.26 2.20
C CYS A 108 0.31 -7.56 1.67
N ASP A 109 -0.37 -8.71 1.80
CA ASP A 109 0.14 -9.97 1.24
C ASP A 109 0.33 -9.90 -0.30
N MET A 110 -0.64 -9.29 -1.00
CA MET A 110 -0.63 -9.16 -2.46
C MET A 110 0.46 -8.23 -2.96
N GLU A 111 0.71 -7.11 -2.26
CA GLU A 111 1.61 -6.08 -2.79
C GLU A 111 3.09 -6.49 -2.84
N HIS A 112 3.47 -7.45 -1.98
CA HIS A 112 4.82 -8.01 -1.95
C HIS A 112 4.96 -9.30 -2.77
N SER A 113 3.84 -9.90 -3.19
CA SER A 113 3.82 -11.17 -3.92
C SER A 113 3.79 -10.98 -5.44
N LEU A 114 3.29 -9.84 -5.91
CA LEU A 114 3.17 -9.54 -7.33
C LEU A 114 4.41 -8.78 -7.84
N PRO A 115 4.90 -9.08 -9.06
CA PRO A 115 5.88 -8.23 -9.73
C PRO A 115 5.40 -6.78 -9.81
N SER A 116 6.30 -5.82 -9.57
CA SER A 116 5.95 -4.40 -9.46
C SER A 116 5.28 -3.84 -10.72
N ASP A 117 5.69 -4.30 -11.90
CA ASP A 117 5.11 -3.93 -13.20
C ASP A 117 3.67 -4.46 -13.37
N VAL A 118 3.44 -5.71 -12.98
CA VAL A 118 2.11 -6.34 -13.01
C VAL A 118 1.17 -5.62 -12.04
N LEU A 119 1.64 -5.36 -10.83
CA LEU A 119 0.84 -4.72 -9.79
C LEU A 119 0.54 -3.25 -10.14
N ALA A 120 1.49 -2.52 -10.71
CA ALA A 120 1.25 -1.16 -11.20
C ALA A 120 0.11 -1.13 -12.24
N ARG A 121 0.15 -2.03 -13.24
CA ARG A 121 -0.91 -2.13 -14.26
C ARG A 121 -2.26 -2.56 -13.67
N LEU A 122 -2.26 -3.44 -12.66
CA LEU A 122 -3.47 -3.84 -11.96
C LEU A 122 -4.11 -2.66 -11.22
N VAL A 123 -3.31 -1.87 -10.49
CA VAL A 123 -3.79 -0.67 -9.79
C VAL A 123 -4.31 0.37 -10.78
N GLU A 124 -3.62 0.60 -11.90
CA GLU A 124 -4.10 1.49 -12.97
C GLU A 124 -5.44 1.02 -13.55
N PHE A 125 -5.61 -0.28 -13.76
CA PHE A 125 -6.87 -0.86 -14.22
C PHE A 125 -7.99 -0.69 -13.19
N ILE A 126 -7.72 -0.95 -11.92
CA ILE A 126 -8.67 -0.72 -10.82
C ILE A 126 -9.11 0.73 -10.79
N ASP A 127 -8.17 1.67 -10.86
CA ASP A 127 -8.45 3.10 -10.86
C ASP A 127 -9.26 3.54 -12.08
N PHE A 128 -8.96 2.97 -13.26
CA PHE A 128 -9.71 3.21 -14.49
C PHE A 128 -11.17 2.74 -14.35
N ILE A 129 -11.39 1.52 -13.85
CA ILE A 129 -12.73 0.97 -13.63
C ILE A 129 -13.49 1.80 -12.60
N ALA A 130 -12.84 2.21 -11.51
CA ALA A 130 -13.46 3.04 -10.46
C ALA A 130 -13.88 4.44 -10.96
N LYS A 131 -13.17 5.00 -11.95
CA LYS A 131 -13.44 6.33 -12.53
C LYS A 131 -14.29 6.30 -13.80
N SER A 132 -14.67 5.12 -14.29
CA SER A 132 -15.36 4.98 -15.57
C SER A 132 -16.76 5.62 -15.55
N PRO A 133 -17.10 6.47 -16.53
CA PRO A 133 -18.42 7.09 -16.64
C PRO A 133 -19.53 6.11 -17.03
N HIS A 134 -19.20 4.88 -17.41
CA HIS A 134 -20.16 3.83 -17.75
C HIS A 134 -20.64 3.03 -16.54
N GLY A 135 -20.62 3.66 -15.37
CA GLY A 135 -21.04 3.10 -14.10
C GLY A 135 -20.02 2.11 -13.54
N GLY A 136 -19.44 2.47 -12.38
CA GLY A 136 -18.50 1.60 -11.67
C GLY A 136 -19.04 0.17 -11.47
N VAL A 137 -18.14 -0.79 -11.22
CA VAL A 137 -18.52 -2.19 -11.01
C VAL A 137 -19.18 -2.36 -9.64
N THR A 138 -20.28 -3.10 -9.59
CA THR A 138 -20.88 -3.61 -8.34
C THR A 138 -20.71 -5.11 -8.25
N TRP A 139 -20.71 -5.63 -7.02
CA TRP A 139 -20.71 -7.06 -6.75
C TRP A 139 -21.78 -7.39 -5.71
N THR A 140 -22.56 -8.44 -5.96
CA THR A 140 -23.46 -9.04 -4.98
C THR A 140 -23.17 -10.55 -4.88
N PRO A 141 -23.42 -11.19 -3.73
CA PRO A 141 -23.23 -12.64 -3.59
C PRO A 141 -24.06 -13.47 -4.58
N ASP A 142 -25.27 -13.00 -4.90
CA ASP A 142 -26.23 -13.73 -5.72
C ASP A 142 -25.99 -13.55 -7.23
N GLU A 143 -25.51 -12.39 -7.66
CA GLU A 143 -25.44 -12.02 -9.09
C GLU A 143 -24.01 -11.80 -9.60
N GLY A 144 -23.00 -11.77 -8.71
CA GLY A 144 -21.61 -11.55 -9.08
C GLY A 144 -21.34 -10.11 -9.55
N PHE A 145 -20.35 -9.94 -10.43
CA PHE A 145 -19.97 -8.62 -10.93
C PHE A 145 -20.97 -8.09 -11.96
N GLN A 146 -21.40 -6.85 -11.77
CA GLN A 146 -22.26 -6.13 -12.70
C GLN A 146 -21.66 -4.75 -13.01
N LEU A 147 -21.92 -4.27 -14.22
CA LEU A 147 -21.66 -2.88 -14.57
C LEU A 147 -22.85 -2.05 -14.10
N LYS A 148 -22.60 -0.95 -13.35
CA LYS A 148 -23.68 -0.01 -13.06
C LYS A 148 -24.18 0.55 -14.38
N SER A 149 -25.50 0.53 -14.57
CA SER A 149 -26.08 1.13 -15.76
C SER A 149 -26.01 2.66 -15.65
N ALA A 150 -25.90 3.37 -16.77
CA ALA A 150 -25.80 4.84 -16.79
C ALA A 150 -27.06 5.58 -16.26
N GLY A 151 -28.05 4.86 -15.70
CA GLY A 151 -29.31 5.40 -15.18
C GLY A 151 -29.52 5.28 -13.66
N ASP A 152 -28.64 4.58 -12.93
CA ASP A 152 -28.87 4.24 -11.50
C ASP A 152 -28.62 5.40 -10.51
N ASP A 153 -28.10 6.56 -10.96
CA ASP A 153 -27.83 7.74 -10.12
C ASP A 153 -29.05 8.66 -9.90
N THR A 154 -30.25 8.29 -10.36
CA THR A 154 -31.45 9.16 -10.22
C THR A 154 -32.36 8.85 -9.03
N ALA A 155 -32.04 7.85 -8.20
CA ALA A 155 -32.93 7.38 -7.14
C ALA A 155 -32.56 7.83 -5.72
N GLU A 156 -32.08 9.06 -5.51
CA GLU A 156 -32.00 9.62 -4.14
C GLU A 156 -32.10 11.16 -4.10
N ALA A 157 -33.14 11.71 -4.73
CA ALA A 157 -33.54 13.10 -4.49
C ALA A 157 -35.03 13.30 -4.76
N THR A 158 -35.91 12.78 -3.90
CA THR A 158 -37.23 13.37 -3.61
C THR A 158 -37.82 12.73 -2.35
N GLN A 159 -37.69 13.41 -1.21
CA GLN A 159 -38.80 13.49 -0.28
C GLN A 159 -38.77 14.85 0.43
N ILE A 160 -39.27 15.87 -0.28
CA ILE A 160 -39.86 17.04 0.36
C ILE A 160 -41.36 16.76 0.45
N ARG A 161 -41.82 16.40 1.63
CA ARG A 161 -43.05 16.93 2.26
C ARG A 161 -43.15 16.48 3.70
#